data_AF-A0A183P3Y8-F1
#
_entry.id   AF-A0A183P3Y8-F1
#
_cell.length_a   1.000
_cell.length_b   1.000
_cell.length_c   1.000
_cell.angle_alpha   90.00
_cell.angle_beta   90.00
_cell.angle_gamma   90.00
#
_symmetry.space_group_name_H-M   'P 1'
#
loop_
_entity.id
_entity.type
_entity.pdbx_description
1 polymer ?
#
loop_
_entity_poly.entity_id
_entity_poly.type
_entity_poly.pdbx_seq_one_letter_code
_entity_poly.pdbx_strand_id
1 'polypeptide(L)' 'MLLYSSHEEENAPHTQEVAVKLSKQARDALIGWGSHRSRIIKASFITKKEGITMNVMQYYAPTNDSNDDDKYQFYERL' A
#
# COMPACT_ATOMS: atom_id res chain seq x y z
N MET A 1 3.93 -14.49 -1.42
CA MET A 1 3.56 -13.33 -0.60
C MET A 1 2.92 -12.28 -1.49
N LEU A 2 1.74 -11.86 -1.05
CA LEU A 2 0.95 -10.76 -1.57
C LEU A 2 0.83 -9.78 -0.40
N LEU A 3 1.18 -8.51 -0.62
CA LEU A 3 0.86 -7.44 0.32
C LEU A 3 -0.50 -6.90 -0.10
N TYR A 4 -1.43 -6.72 0.82
CA TYR A 4 -2.76 -6.23 0.50
C TYR A 4 -3.20 -5.24 1.56
N SER A 5 -3.86 -4.18 1.11
CA SER A 5 -4.55 -3.25 1.98
C SER A 5 -6.00 -3.71 2.12
N SER A 6 -6.49 -3.76 3.36
CA SER A 6 -7.88 -4.11 3.66
C SER A 6 -8.62 -2.88 4.17
N HIS A 7 -9.92 -2.83 3.90
CA HIS A 7 -10.80 -1.90 4.58
C HIS A 7 -11.02 -2.36 6.03
N GLU A 8 -11.14 -1.42 6.98
CA GLU A 8 -11.38 -1.76 8.39
C GLU A 8 -12.79 -2.34 8.60
N GLU A 9 -13.74 -2.04 7.70
CA GLU A 9 -15.08 -2.62 7.72
C GLU A 9 -15.14 -3.95 6.96
N GLU A 10 -15.56 -4.99 7.67
CA GLU A 10 -15.66 -6.39 7.22
C GLU A 10 -16.55 -6.61 5.97
N ASN A 11 -17.42 -5.65 5.62
CA ASN A 11 -18.41 -5.76 4.53
C ASN A 11 -18.32 -4.65 3.47
N ALA A 12 -17.25 -3.85 3.47
CA ALA A 12 -17.09 -2.82 2.47
C ALA A 12 -16.85 -3.44 1.08
N PRO A 13 -17.40 -2.87 0.00
CA PRO A 13 -17.08 -3.31 -1.35
C PRO A 13 -15.57 -3.28 -1.59
N HIS A 14 -14.99 -4.38 -2.11
CA HIS A 14 -13.56 -4.50 -2.46
C HIS A 14 -13.14 -3.61 -3.67
N THR A 15 -13.75 -2.44 -3.83
CA THR A 15 -13.50 -1.50 -4.94
C THR A 15 -12.29 -0.61 -4.69
N GLN A 16 -11.71 -0.64 -3.49
CA GLN A 16 -10.67 0.29 -3.06
C GLN A 16 -9.37 -0.39 -2.59
N GLU A 17 -9.31 -1.71 -2.63
CA GLU A 17 -8.14 -2.46 -2.16
C GLU A 17 -6.98 -2.35 -3.17
N VAL A 18 -5.77 -2.30 -2.65
CA VAL A 18 -4.54 -2.35 -3.42
C VAL A 18 -3.81 -3.62 -3.04
N ALA A 19 -3.18 -4.28 -4.00
CA ALA A 19 -2.39 -5.46 -3.75
C ALA A 19 -1.09 -5.46 -4.55
N VAL A 20 0.02 -5.78 -3.87
CA VAL A 20 1.35 -5.97 -4.48
C VAL A 20 1.71 -7.44 -4.44
N LYS A 21 1.88 -8.05 -5.62
CA LYS A 21 2.50 -9.37 -5.72
C LYS A 21 4.02 -9.23 -5.77
N LEU A 22 4.69 -9.74 -4.74
CA LEU A 22 6.15 -9.73 -4.69
C LEU A 22 6.74 -10.90 -5.49
N SER A 23 7.80 -10.63 -6.25
CA SER A 23 8.68 -11.64 -6.83
C SER A 23 9.43 -12.41 -5.74
N LYS A 24 10.04 -13.56 -6.05
CA LYS A 24 10.79 -14.33 -5.05
C LYS A 24 11.87 -13.47 -4.37
N GLN A 25 12.68 -12.77 -5.17
CA GLN A 25 13.75 -11.91 -4.66
C GLN A 25 13.24 -10.74 -3.80
N ALA A 26 12.11 -10.13 -4.18
CA ALA A 26 11.54 -9.04 -3.38
C ALA A 26 10.97 -9.54 -2.05
N ARG A 27 10.52 -10.80 -1.97
CA ARG A 27 10.08 -11.40 -0.70
C ARG A 27 11.25 -11.60 0.25
N ASP A 28 12.36 -12.14 -0.26
CA ASP A 28 13.57 -12.40 0.54
C ASP A 28 14.21 -11.09 1.04
N ALA A 29 13.94 -9.97 0.36
CA ALA A 29 14.41 -8.65 0.71
C ALA A 29 13.44 -7.85 1.60
N LEU A 30 12.22 -8.34 1.88
CA LEU A 30 11.24 -7.56 2.64
C LEU A 30 11.63 -7.51 4.12
N ILE A 31 11.76 -6.30 4.67
CA ILE A 31 12.03 -6.05 6.10
C ILE A 31 10.71 -5.97 6.87
N GLY A 32 9.71 -5.29 6.28
CA GLY A 32 8.41 -5.08 6.89
C GLY A 32 7.46 -4.36 5.95
N TRP A 33 6.17 -4.47 6.22
CA TRP A 33 5.14 -3.76 5.48
C TRP A 33 3.95 -3.46 6.38
N GLY A 34 3.19 -2.45 5.99
CA GLY A 34 1.92 -2.10 6.60
C GLY A 34 0.99 -1.49 5.56
N SER A 35 -0.30 -1.53 5.83
CA SER A 35 -1.30 -0.81 5.06
C SER A 35 -1.84 0.36 5.90
N HIS A 36 -2.26 1.40 5.20
CA HIS A 36 -3.03 2.50 5.81
C HIS A 36 -4.35 2.61 5.04
N ARG A 37 -5.44 2.15 5.66
CA ARG A 37 -6.76 1.96 5.03
C ARG A 37 -6.70 1.03 3.80
N SER A 38 -7.78 1.02 3.02
CA SER A 38 -7.96 0.23 1.80
C SER A 38 -6.98 0.59 0.68
N ARG A 39 -6.45 1.83 0.61
CA ARG A 39 -5.77 2.31 -0.60
C ARG A 39 -4.26 2.48 -0.54
N ILE A 40 -3.62 2.31 0.61
CA ILE A 40 -2.19 2.60 0.76
C ILE A 40 -1.46 1.40 1.34
N ILE A 41 -0.38 0.98 0.67
CA ILE A 41 0.59 0.00 1.16
C ILE A 41 1.95 0.69 1.28
N LYS A 42 2.57 0.59 2.46
CA LYS A 42 3.95 1.00 2.73
C LYS A 42 4.78 -0.26 2.99
N ALA A 43 5.89 -0.43 2.28
CA ALA A 43 6.76 -1.60 2.41
C ALA A 43 8.24 -1.18 2.39
N SER A 44 9.05 -1.82 3.21
CA SER A 44 10.49 -1.57 3.34
C SER A 44 11.25 -2.81 2.92
N PHE A 45 12.24 -2.62 2.05
CA PHE A 45 13.07 -3.69 1.52
C PHE A 45 14.55 -3.40 1.78
N ILE A 46 15.33 -4.42 2.09
CA ILE A 46 16.79 -4.30 2.11
C ILE A 46 17.34 -4.62 0.72
N THR A 47 18.10 -3.68 0.15
CA THR A 47 18.74 -3.92 -1.13
C THR A 47 20.04 -4.69 -0.93
N LYS A 48 20.40 -5.54 -1.91
CA LYS A 48 21.64 -6.31 -1.86
C LYS A 48 22.88 -5.43 -1.99
N LYS A 49 22.75 -4.25 -2.60
CA LYS A 49 23.84 -3.29 -2.73
C LYS A 49 23.90 -2.46 -1.45
N GLU A 50 24.99 -2.61 -0.71
CA GLU A 50 25.30 -1.79 0.48
C GLU A 50 24.31 -1.92 1.65
N GLY A 51 23.36 -2.86 1.62
CA GLY A 51 22.39 -3.05 2.71
C GLY A 51 21.42 -1.88 2.88
N ILE A 52 21.27 -1.03 1.86
CA ILE A 52 20.43 0.16 1.92
C ILE A 52 18.96 -0.26 2.06
N THR A 53 18.26 0.35 3.00
CA THR A 53 16.81 0.20 3.13
C THR A 53 16.10 1.06 2.10
N MET A 54 15.32 0.42 1.23
CA MET A 54 14.46 1.04 0.23
C MET A 54 13.00 0.99 0.69
N ASN A 55 12.39 2.15 0.87
CA ASN A 55 10.97 2.27 1.21
C ASN A 55 10.16 2.50 -0.06
N VAL A 56 9.09 1.72 -0.24
CA VAL A 56 8.15 1.81 -1.35
C VAL A 56 6.77 2.07 -0.78
N MET A 57 6.09 3.06 -1.33
CA MET A 57 4.67 3.32 -1.08
C MET A 57 3.90 3.11 -2.37
N GLN A 58 2.89 2.24 -2.33
CA GLN A 58 1.93 2.10 -3.42
C GLN A 58 0.58 2.58 -2.94
N TYR A 59 -0.09 3.36 -3.77
CA TYR A 59 -1.46 3.79 -3.53
C TYR A 59 -2.22 3.95 -4.82
N TYR A 60 -3.55 3.91 -4.72
CA TYR A 60 -4.45 4.26 -5.82
C TYR A 60 -5.09 5.62 -5.53
N ALA A 61 -4.90 6.57 -6.44
CA ALA A 61 -5.49 7.90 -6.30
C ALA A 61 -7.03 7.81 -6.33
N PRO A 62 -7.75 8.64 -5.55
CA PRO A 62 -9.19 8.75 -5.66
C PRO A 62 -9.61 9.09 -7.10
N THR A 63 -10.73 8.54 -7.56
CA THR A 63 -11.29 8.84 -8.88
C THR A 63 -11.92 10.24 -8.91
N ASN A 64 -12.12 10.84 -10.10
CA ASN A 64 -12.80 12.14 -10.20
C ASN A 64 -14.19 12.13 -9.56
N ASP A 65 -14.88 11.00 -9.64
CA ASP A 65 -16.22 10.78 -9.09
C ASP A 65 -16.23 10.60 -7.56
N SER A 66 -15.07 10.51 -6.91
CA SER A 66 -15.01 10.44 -5.44
C SER A 66 -15.38 11.77 -4.79
N ASN A 67 -15.98 11.70 -3.60
CA ASN A 67 -16.34 12.90 -2.84
C ASN A 67 -15.08 13.70 -2.45
N ASP A 68 -15.21 15.01 -2.35
CA ASP A 68 -14.08 15.88 -2.03
C ASP A 68 -13.52 15.59 -0.64
N ASP A 69 -14.35 15.26 0.34
CA ASP A 69 -13.88 14.86 1.69
C ASP A 69 -12.98 13.62 1.65
N ASP A 70 -13.33 12.64 0.80
CA ASP A 70 -12.52 11.42 0.63
C ASP A 70 -11.18 11.74 -0.04
N LYS A 71 -11.19 12.67 -1.01
CA LYS A 71 -9.97 13.17 -1.65
C LYS A 71 -9.09 13.89 -0.63
N TYR A 72 -9.63 14.83 0.12
CA TYR A 72 -8.92 15.58 1.16
C TYR A 72 -8.35 14.64 2.23
N GLN A 73 -9.15 13.72 2.74
CA GLN A 73 -8.69 12.74 3.74
C GLN A 73 -7.56 11.85 3.19
N PHE A 74 -7.61 11.48 1.91
CA PHE A 74 -6.57 10.69 1.27
C PHE A 74 -5.25 11.48 1.16
N TYR A 75 -5.28 12.73 0.70
CA TYR A 75 -4.08 13.55 0.53
C TYR A 75 -3.44 13.99 1.84
N GLU A 76 -4.22 14.23 2.90
CA GLU A 76 -3.70 14.57 4.24
C GLU A 76 -2.92 13.40 4.89
N ARG A 77 -3.22 12.15 4.50
CA ARG A 77 -2.68 10.93 5.14
C ARG A 77 -1.52 10.28 4.39
N LEU A 78 -1.15 10.84 3.24
CA LEU A 78 -0.12 10.31 2.34
C LEU A 78 1.28 10.52 2.95
#